data_AF-A0A7S2J5R5-F1
#
_entry.id   AF-A0A7S2J5R5-F1
#
_cell.length_a   1.000
_cell.length_b   1.000
_cell.length_c   1.000
_cell.angle_alpha   90.00
_cell.angle_beta   90.00
_cell.angle_gamma   90.00
#
_symmetry.space_group_name_H-M   'P 1'
#
loop_
_entity.id
_entity.type
_entity.pdbx_description
1 polymer ?
#
loop_
_entity_poly.entity_id
_entity_poly.type
_entity_poly.pdbx_seq_one_letter_code
_entity_poly.pdbx_strand_id
1 'polypeptide(L)'
;RFPNDANFTSLWGLHDQADKDIDAPEAWRTFTGEYSRGITVAVIDTGVDYTHEDLRENMWVNPGEVPGNGIDDDGNGYVDDVYGYDFANGDSDPMDEQMH
;
A
#
# COMPACT_ATOMS: atom_id res chain seq x y z
N ARG A 1 -3.71 18.27 -8.80
CA ARG A 1 -3.40 19.14 -7.64
C ARG A 1 -1.93 18.98 -7.32
N PHE A 2 -1.21 20.02 -6.89
CA PHE A 2 0.20 19.86 -6.49
C PHE A 2 0.26 19.40 -5.01
N PRO A 3 1.00 18.35 -4.65
CA PRO A 3 1.06 17.85 -3.28
C PRO A 3 1.79 18.81 -2.34
N ASN A 4 1.51 18.69 -1.04
CA ASN A 4 2.15 19.48 0.02
C ASN A 4 3.10 18.63 0.89
N ASP A 5 3.43 17.42 0.44
CA ASP A 5 4.33 16.50 1.13
C ASP A 5 5.74 17.07 1.20
N ALA A 6 6.36 17.00 2.38
CA ALA A 6 7.63 17.67 2.66
C ALA A 6 8.76 17.24 1.72
N ASN A 7 8.72 16.00 1.24
CA ASN A 7 9.74 15.41 0.36
C ASN A 7 9.32 15.34 -1.11
N PHE A 8 8.17 15.92 -1.51
CA PHE A 8 7.68 15.80 -2.90
C PHE A 8 8.71 16.28 -3.93
N THR A 9 9.47 17.34 -3.61
CA THR A 9 10.51 17.89 -4.51
C THR A 9 11.68 16.95 -4.75
N SER A 10 11.85 15.90 -3.94
CA SER A 10 12.88 14.88 -4.12
C SER A 10 12.44 13.75 -5.07
N LEU A 11 11.15 13.66 -5.40
CA LEU A 11 10.56 12.60 -6.22
C LEU A 11 10.61 12.97 -7.71
N TRP A 12 11.82 13.12 -8.24
CA TRP A 12 12.07 13.58 -9.63
C TRP A 12 11.33 12.76 -10.70
N GLY A 13 11.12 11.46 -10.47
CA GLY A 13 10.38 10.61 -11.40
C GLY A 13 8.89 10.97 -11.53
N LEU A 14 8.32 11.64 -10.53
CA LEU A 14 6.94 12.12 -10.55
C LEU A 14 6.82 13.50 -11.20
N HIS A 15 7.81 14.38 -10.96
CA HIS A 15 7.87 15.73 -11.51
C HIS A 15 9.32 16.25 -11.55
N ASP A 16 9.77 16.67 -12.72
CA ASP A 16 11.10 17.19 -13.02
C ASP A 16 11.01 18.45 -13.91
N GLN A 17 11.88 19.43 -13.66
CA GLN A 17 11.86 20.70 -14.40
C GLN A 17 12.30 20.57 -15.87
N ALA A 18 13.05 19.51 -16.20
CA ALA A 18 13.49 19.24 -17.56
C ALA A 18 12.54 18.27 -18.30
N ASP A 19 11.35 18.00 -17.73
CA ASP A 19 10.27 17.22 -18.36
C ASP A 19 10.68 15.76 -18.64
N LYS A 20 11.47 15.18 -17.72
CA LYS A 20 11.93 13.79 -17.76
C LYS A 20 11.28 12.97 -16.64
N ASP A 21 9.97 13.04 -16.59
CA ASP A 21 9.14 12.44 -15.56
C ASP A 21 7.93 11.72 -16.19
N ILE A 22 6.96 11.33 -15.36
CA ILE A 22 5.72 10.67 -15.80
C ILE A 22 4.50 11.61 -15.86
N ASP A 23 4.71 12.92 -15.76
CA ASP A 23 3.66 13.95 -15.72
C ASP A 23 2.63 13.72 -14.59
N ALA A 24 3.08 13.30 -13.40
CA ALA A 24 2.16 12.93 -12.32
C ALA A 24 1.27 14.11 -11.85
N PRO A 25 1.79 15.34 -11.60
CA PRO A 25 0.96 16.48 -11.24
C PRO A 25 -0.11 16.84 -12.28
N GLU A 26 0.20 16.68 -13.56
CA GLU A 26 -0.67 16.89 -14.71
C GLU A 26 -1.77 15.83 -14.72
N ALA A 27 -1.41 14.55 -14.58
CA ALA A 27 -2.36 13.45 -14.45
C ALA A 27 -3.31 13.67 -13.26
N TRP A 28 -2.80 14.09 -12.10
CA TRP A 28 -3.57 14.42 -10.90
C TRP A 28 -4.45 15.68 -11.02
N ARG A 29 -4.39 16.43 -12.13
CA ARG A 29 -5.44 17.42 -12.45
C ARG A 29 -6.68 16.77 -13.05
N THR A 30 -6.53 15.59 -13.63
CA THR A 30 -7.63 14.82 -14.22
C THR A 30 -8.18 13.79 -13.23
N PHE A 31 -7.31 13.10 -12.49
CA PHE A 31 -7.70 12.05 -11.56
C PHE A 31 -6.62 11.77 -10.51
N THR A 32 -7.01 11.73 -9.23
CA THR A 32 -6.12 11.44 -8.08
C THR A 32 -6.48 10.14 -7.35
N GLY A 33 -7.37 9.31 -7.92
CA GLY A 33 -7.80 8.08 -7.24
C GLY A 33 -9.10 8.21 -6.42
N GLU A 34 -9.85 9.30 -6.53
CA GLU A 34 -11.08 9.50 -5.74
C GLU A 34 -12.13 8.39 -5.95
N TYR A 35 -12.09 7.73 -7.12
CA TYR A 35 -12.95 6.60 -7.49
C TYR A 35 -12.22 5.25 -7.47
N SER A 36 -10.95 5.18 -7.08
CA SER A 36 -10.14 3.95 -7.05
C SER A 36 -10.19 3.21 -5.71
N ARG A 37 -11.10 3.55 -4.79
CA ARG A 37 -11.28 2.83 -3.51
C ARG A 37 -11.61 1.33 -3.65
N GLY A 38 -11.84 0.83 -4.87
CA GLY A 38 -12.01 -0.59 -5.16
C GLY A 38 -10.84 -1.22 -5.93
N ILE A 39 -9.75 -0.49 -6.17
CA ILE A 39 -8.55 -1.02 -6.82
C ILE A 39 -7.58 -1.45 -5.72
N THR A 40 -7.42 -2.76 -5.57
CA THR A 40 -6.39 -3.35 -4.71
C THR A 40 -5.15 -3.66 -5.55
N VAL A 41 -3.97 -3.26 -5.07
CA VAL A 41 -2.68 -3.58 -5.67
C VAL A 41 -1.97 -4.59 -4.77
N ALA A 42 -1.60 -5.75 -5.31
CA ALA A 42 -0.83 -6.75 -4.58
C ALA A 42 0.68 -6.47 -4.74
N VAL A 43 1.38 -6.36 -3.61
CA VAL A 43 2.84 -6.25 -3.54
C VAL A 43 3.38 -7.59 -3.06
N ILE A 44 4.19 -8.25 -3.89
CA ILE A 44 4.91 -9.47 -3.53
C ILE A 44 6.37 -9.07 -3.31
N ASP A 45 6.72 -8.79 -2.06
CA ASP A 45 8.04 -8.28 -1.68
C ASP A 45 8.39 -8.76 -0.26
N THR A 46 9.24 -8.04 0.46
CA THR A 46 9.71 -8.33 1.81
C THR A 46 8.68 -8.04 2.91
N GLY A 47 7.58 -7.38 2.56
CA GLY A 47 6.49 -7.00 3.44
C GLY A 47 6.03 -5.58 3.14
N VAL A 48 5.20 -5.03 4.02
CA VAL A 48 4.90 -3.60 4.08
C VAL A 48 4.81 -3.20 5.55
N ASP A 49 5.45 -2.10 5.94
CA ASP A 49 5.14 -1.46 7.23
C ASP A 49 3.74 -0.85 7.17
N TYR A 50 2.74 -1.69 7.47
CA TYR A 50 1.34 -1.31 7.49
C TYR A 50 0.99 -0.33 8.62
N THR A 51 1.93 -0.01 9.51
CA THR A 51 1.77 0.99 10.57
C THR A 51 2.34 2.36 10.20
N HIS A 52 3.12 2.45 9.13
CA HIS A 52 3.76 3.69 8.67
C HIS A 52 2.72 4.78 8.41
N GLU A 53 2.97 6.00 8.92
CA GLU A 53 1.98 7.09 8.90
C GLU A 53 1.55 7.52 7.49
N ASP A 54 2.45 7.40 6.53
CA ASP A 54 2.22 7.77 5.12
C ASP A 54 1.63 6.62 4.26
N LEU A 55 1.53 5.40 4.83
CA LEU A 55 1.03 4.22 4.13
C LEU A 55 -0.28 3.66 4.71
N ARG A 56 -0.44 3.68 6.04
CA ARG A 56 -1.52 2.97 6.75
C ARG A 56 -2.93 3.30 6.26
N GLU A 57 -3.18 4.53 5.80
CA GLU A 57 -4.50 4.95 5.31
C GLU A 57 -4.82 4.39 3.91
N ASN A 58 -3.80 3.91 3.18
CA ASN A 58 -3.90 3.27 1.87
C ASN A 58 -3.76 1.75 1.95
N MET A 59 -3.46 1.18 3.12
CA MET A 59 -3.32 -0.26 3.27
C MET A 59 -4.64 -0.98 3.04
N TRP A 60 -4.56 -2.08 2.30
CA TRP A 60 -5.68 -3.00 2.19
C TRP A 60 -5.90 -3.70 3.53
N VAL A 61 -7.17 -3.85 3.89
CA VAL A 61 -7.62 -4.64 5.03
C VAL A 61 -8.51 -5.74 4.49
N ASN A 62 -8.23 -6.99 4.83
CA ASN A 62 -9.04 -8.12 4.42
C ASN A 62 -10.45 -7.98 5.01
N PRO A 63 -11.50 -7.70 4.19
CA PRO A 63 -12.86 -7.57 4.70
C PRO A 63 -13.47 -8.92 5.12
N GLY A 64 -12.79 -10.02 4.79
CA GLY A 64 -13.17 -11.38 5.16
C GLY A 64 -12.74 -11.79 6.58
N GLU A 65 -11.75 -11.12 7.16
CA GLU A 65 -11.15 -11.50 8.44
C GLU A 65 -11.67 -10.67 9.62
N VAL A 66 -11.80 -11.32 10.79
CA VAL A 66 -12.02 -10.67 12.07
C VAL A 66 -10.70 -10.64 12.85
N PRO A 67 -10.04 -9.48 12.98
CA PRO A 67 -8.69 -9.42 13.52
C PRO A 67 -8.50 -10.06 14.90
N GLY A 68 -7.58 -11.02 14.98
CA GLY A 68 -7.09 -11.61 16.22
C GLY A 68 -8.05 -12.58 16.88
N ASN A 69 -8.94 -13.20 16.09
CA ASN A 69 -9.86 -14.23 16.61
C ASN A 69 -9.26 -15.65 16.52
N GLY A 70 -8.13 -15.83 15.81
CA GLY A 70 -7.47 -17.12 15.62
C GLY A 70 -8.20 -18.06 14.66
N ILE A 71 -9.05 -17.53 13.78
CA ILE A 71 -9.88 -18.25 12.80
C ILE A 71 -9.52 -17.72 11.42
N ASP A 72 -9.51 -18.61 10.43
CA ASP A 72 -9.54 -18.26 9.01
C ASP A 72 -11.02 -18.03 8.66
N ASP A 73 -11.47 -16.77 8.72
CA ASP A 73 -12.89 -16.41 8.64
C ASP A 73 -13.40 -16.44 7.19
N ASP A 74 -12.53 -16.16 6.23
CA ASP A 74 -12.85 -16.15 4.81
C ASP A 74 -12.61 -17.50 4.09
N GLY A 75 -11.92 -18.43 4.76
CA GLY A 75 -11.65 -19.79 4.30
C GLY A 75 -10.58 -19.87 3.21
N ASN A 76 -9.68 -18.88 3.13
CA ASN A 76 -8.63 -18.79 2.12
C ASN A 76 -7.39 -19.66 2.45
N GLY A 77 -7.32 -20.23 3.66
CA GLY A 77 -6.23 -21.07 4.14
C GLY A 77 -5.22 -20.36 5.04
N TYR A 78 -5.44 -19.08 5.36
CA TYR A 78 -4.57 -18.24 6.15
C TYR A 78 -5.34 -17.65 7.34
N VAL A 79 -4.88 -17.90 8.56
CA VAL A 79 -5.55 -17.44 9.78
C VAL A 79 -5.16 -15.99 10.07
N ASP A 80 -6.14 -15.11 10.29
CA ASP A 80 -5.95 -13.71 10.68
C ASP A 80 -5.10 -12.89 9.67
N ASP A 81 -5.19 -13.14 8.36
CA ASP A 81 -4.42 -12.44 7.30
C ASP A 81 -4.93 -11.02 6.97
N VAL A 82 -5.10 -10.21 8.03
CA VAL A 82 -5.79 -8.92 8.03
C VAL A 82 -5.18 -7.90 7.06
N TYR A 83 -3.86 -7.88 6.90
CA TYR A 83 -3.15 -6.93 6.02
C TYR A 83 -2.46 -7.62 4.83
N GLY A 84 -2.63 -8.94 4.68
CA GLY A 84 -1.87 -9.79 3.78
C GLY A 84 -1.21 -10.95 4.55
N TYR A 85 -0.28 -11.63 3.88
CA TYR A 85 0.33 -12.86 4.42
C TYR A 85 1.84 -12.89 4.17
N ASP A 86 2.60 -13.35 5.17
CA ASP A 86 4.02 -13.62 5.06
C ASP A 86 4.25 -15.09 4.67
N PHE A 87 4.55 -15.31 3.39
CA PHE A 87 4.88 -16.64 2.87
C PHE A 87 6.29 -17.13 3.21
N ALA A 88 7.20 -16.23 3.58
CA ALA A 88 8.56 -16.59 3.96
C ALA A 88 8.62 -17.20 5.36
N ASN A 89 7.91 -16.61 6.33
CA ASN A 89 7.81 -17.13 7.70
C ASN A 89 6.59 -18.05 7.90
N GLY A 90 5.60 -17.97 7.01
CA GLY A 90 4.41 -18.79 7.05
C GLY A 90 3.42 -18.35 8.12
N ASP A 91 3.27 -17.04 8.32
CA ASP A 91 2.31 -16.43 9.25
C ASP A 91 1.56 -15.25 8.60
N SER A 92 0.61 -14.69 9.35
CA SER A 92 -0.28 -13.62 8.90
C SER A 92 0.23 -12.21 9.17
N ASP A 93 1.54 -12.04 9.42
CA ASP A 93 2.14 -10.73 9.70
C ASP A 93 3.09 -10.31 8.55
N PRO A 94 2.58 -9.66 7.49
CA PRO A 94 3.42 -9.19 6.38
C PRO A 94 4.20 -7.91 6.73
N MET A 95 4.57 -7.70 7.99
CA MET A 95 5.36 -6.55 8.42
C MET A 95 6.73 -6.57 7.72
N ASP A 96 7.10 -5.45 7.11
CA ASP A 96 8.41 -5.32 6.50
C ASP A 96 9.50 -5.19 7.58
N GLU A 97 10.48 -6.09 7.54
CA GLU A 97 11.68 -6.08 8.39
C GLU A 97 12.97 -5.73 7.62
N GLN A 98 12.89 -5.48 6.31
CA GLN A 98 14.03 -5.33 5.40
C GLN A 98 14.14 -3.95 4.74
N MET A 99 13.07 -3.14 4.74
CA MET A 99 13.04 -1.76 4.22
C MET A 99 13.24 -1.66 2.70
N HIS A 100 12.82 -2.68 1.94
CA HIS A 100 12.94 -2.73 0.47
C HIS A 100 11.67 -2.20 -0.19
#